data_AF-A0A146GBS8-F1
#
_entry.id   AF-A0A146GBS8-F1
#
_cell.length_a   1.000
_cell.length_b   1.000
_cell.length_c   1.000
_cell.angle_alpha   90.00
_cell.angle_beta   90.00
_cell.angle_gamma   90.00
#
_symmetry.space_group_name_H-M   'P 1'
#
loop_
_entity.id
_entity.type
_entity.pdbx_description
1 polymer ?
#
loop_
_entity_poly.entity_id
_entity_poly.type
_entity_poly.pdbx_seq_one_letter_code
_entity_poly.pdbx_strand_id
1 'polypeptide(L)'
;RLILADGLALAAQQKPDYMINLATLTGACMVALGNEVGGLFSNNQPLAEQLLRCARDTGEKLWQLPLVKEYRELIRSSVADMKNIGGSHGGAITAALILQEFVGDIPWA
;
A
#
# COMPACT_ATOMS: atom_id res chain seq x y z
N ARG A 1 0.96 -8.28 -6.03
CA ARG A 1 1.50 -8.23 -4.64
C ARG A 1 2.63 -9.21 -4.39
N LEU A 2 2.59 -10.47 -4.83
CA LEU A 2 3.71 -11.41 -4.56
C LEU A 2 5.05 -10.93 -5.13
N ILE A 3 5.12 -10.59 -6.42
CA ILE A 3 6.34 -10.05 -7.04
C ILE A 3 6.77 -8.72 -6.40
N LEU A 4 5.79 -7.87 -6.03
CA LEU A 4 6.09 -6.60 -5.35
C LEU A 4 6.66 -6.83 -3.96
N ALA A 5 6.20 -7.83 -3.21
CA ALA A 5 6.72 -8.16 -1.89
C ALA A 5 8.23 -8.47 -1.96
N ASP A 6 8.64 -9.32 -2.89
CA ASP A 6 10.06 -9.63 -3.10
C ASP A 6 10.85 -8.40 -3.55
N GLY A 7 10.28 -7.59 -4.45
CA GLY A 7 10.90 -6.35 -4.91
C GLY A 7 11.08 -5.30 -3.81
N LEU A 8 10.08 -5.13 -2.95
CA LEU A 8 10.12 -4.24 -1.78
C LEU A 8 11.14 -4.74 -0.75
N ALA A 9 11.15 -6.04 -0.46
CA ALA A 9 12.13 -6.64 0.44
C ALA A 9 13.56 -6.50 -0.07
N LEU A 10 13.77 -6.62 -1.39
CA LEU A 10 15.07 -6.37 -2.02
C LEU A 10 15.45 -4.89 -1.95
N ALA A 11 14.52 -3.98 -2.25
CA ALA A 11 14.75 -2.54 -2.17
C ALA A 11 15.06 -2.08 -0.73
N ALA A 12 14.42 -2.69 0.28
CA ALA A 12 14.64 -2.39 1.69
C ALA A 12 16.09 -2.63 2.14
N GLN A 13 16.81 -3.55 1.48
CA GLN A 13 18.23 -3.81 1.77
C GLN A 13 19.13 -2.60 1.49
N GLN A 14 18.71 -1.70 0.60
CA GLN A 14 19.43 -0.46 0.30
C GLN A 14 19.22 0.63 1.37
N LYS A 15 18.29 0.42 2.31
CA LYS A 15 17.92 1.39 3.36
C LYS A 15 17.61 2.79 2.81
N PRO A 16 16.71 2.92 1.82
CA PRO A 16 16.39 4.21 1.23
C PRO A 16 15.71 5.14 2.24
N ASP A 17 15.85 6.45 2.06
CA ASP A 17 15.14 7.46 2.86
C ASP A 17 13.62 7.37 2.66
N TYR A 18 13.18 7.05 1.44
CA TYR A 18 11.79 6.86 1.05
C TYR A 18 11.67 5.71 0.05
N MET A 19 10.61 4.92 0.18
CA MET A 19 10.26 3.87 -0.77
C MET A 19 8.87 4.14 -1.36
N ILE A 20 8.74 4.13 -2.69
CA ILE A 20 7.46 4.34 -3.36
C ILE A 20 7.22 3.21 -4.35
N ASN A 21 6.06 2.53 -4.30
CA ASN A 21 5.66 1.58 -5.33
C ASN A 21 4.37 1.98 -6.04
N LEU A 22 4.28 1.70 -7.34
CA LEU A 22 3.09 1.93 -8.14
C LEU A 22 2.58 0.59 -8.70
N ALA A 23 1.28 0.32 -8.55
CA ALA A 23 0.71 -0.95 -8.97
C ALA A 23 -0.79 -0.85 -9.31
N THR A 24 -1.19 -1.47 -10.43
CA THR A 24 -2.60 -1.76 -10.77
C THR A 24 -3.11 -2.93 -9.95
N LEU A 25 -3.17 -2.76 -8.62
CA LEU A 25 -3.12 -3.88 -7.69
C LEU A 25 -4.47 -4.56 -7.38
N THR A 26 -5.55 -3.78 -7.29
CA THR A 26 -6.84 -4.30 -6.82
C THR A 26 -8.01 -3.68 -7.57
N GLY A 27 -9.01 -4.51 -7.90
CA GLY A 27 -10.32 -4.01 -8.33
C GLY A 27 -11.06 -3.26 -7.22
N ALA A 28 -10.78 -3.57 -5.95
CA ALA A 28 -11.37 -2.88 -4.80
C ALA A 28 -11.04 -1.37 -4.78
N CYS A 29 -9.85 -0.97 -5.22
CA CYS A 29 -9.49 0.44 -5.34
C CYS A 29 -10.33 1.15 -6.41
N MET A 30 -10.59 0.49 -7.55
CA MET A 30 -11.47 1.03 -8.59
C MET A 30 -12.91 1.18 -8.09
N VAL A 31 -13.42 0.21 -7.33
CA VAL A 31 -14.76 0.31 -6.72
C VAL A 31 -14.85 1.48 -5.74
N ALA A 32 -13.78 1.76 -4.99
CA ALA A 32 -13.76 2.83 -3.99
C ALA A 32 -13.57 4.23 -4.60
N LEU A 33 -12.69 4.39 -5.60
CA LEU A 33 -12.20 5.68 -6.07
C LEU A 33 -12.50 5.95 -7.57
N GLY A 34 -13.06 4.98 -8.28
CA GLY A 34 -13.28 5.05 -9.73
C GLY A 34 -11.99 4.86 -10.54
N ASN A 35 -12.01 5.33 -11.79
CA ASN A 35 -10.90 5.16 -12.73
C ASN A 35 -9.91 6.34 -12.75
N GLU A 36 -10.30 7.47 -12.16
CA GLU A 36 -9.61 8.77 -12.32
C GLU A 36 -8.77 9.16 -11.10
N VAL A 37 -8.85 8.41 -10.00
CA VAL A 37 -8.20 8.76 -8.73
C VAL A 37 -7.37 7.57 -8.23
N GLY A 38 -6.06 7.78 -8.10
CA GLY A 38 -5.15 6.79 -7.55
C GLY A 38 -5.33 6.66 -6.03
N GLY A 39 -5.39 5.41 -5.54
CA GLY A 39 -5.36 5.14 -4.10
C GLY A 39 -3.94 5.26 -3.55
N LEU A 40 -3.76 6.13 -2.57
CA LEU A 40 -2.50 6.31 -1.84
C LEU A 40 -2.61 5.62 -0.48
N PHE A 41 -1.63 4.79 -0.16
CA PHE A 41 -1.43 4.24 1.18
C PHE A 41 -0.05 4.68 1.65
N SER A 42 0.15 4.87 2.95
CA SER A 42 1.49 5.17 3.46
C SER A 42 1.60 4.87 4.94
N ASN A 43 2.75 4.34 5.36
CA ASN A 43 3.12 4.19 6.77
C ASN A 43 3.73 5.49 7.37
N ASN A 44 3.90 6.54 6.55
CA ASN A 44 4.57 7.78 6.92
C ASN A 44 3.75 8.99 6.44
N GLN A 45 3.12 9.70 7.39
CA GLN A 45 2.24 10.82 7.05
C GLN A 45 2.96 11.98 6.32
N PRO A 46 4.18 12.39 6.69
CA PRO A 46 4.93 13.40 5.94
C PRO A 46 5.13 13.03 4.46
N LEU A 47 5.48 11.78 4.15
CA LEU A 47 5.61 11.29 2.76
C LEU A 47 4.26 11.35 2.02
N ALA A 48 3.17 10.90 2.66
CA ALA A 48 1.85 10.96 2.06
C ALA A 48 1.44 12.39 1.70
N GLU A 49 1.68 13.35 2.58
CA GLU A 49 1.38 14.76 2.36
C GLU A 49 2.22 15.37 1.23
N GLN A 50 3.48 14.98 1.12
CA GLN A 50 4.35 15.38 0.01
C GLN A 50 3.79 14.87 -1.33
N LEU A 51 3.40 13.60 -1.40
CA LEU A 51 2.82 13.01 -2.61
C LEU A 51 1.48 13.64 -2.99
N LEU A 52 0.61 13.90 -2.01
CA LEU A 52 -0.66 14.59 -2.23
C LEU A 52 -0.46 16.03 -2.72
N ARG A 53 0.58 16.72 -2.24
CA ARG A 53 0.95 18.05 -2.75
C ARG A 53 1.44 17.96 -4.19
N CYS A 54 2.37 17.05 -4.48
CA CYS A 54 2.87 16.85 -5.85
C CYS A 54 1.73 16.52 -6.81
N ALA A 55 0.78 15.67 -6.42
CA ALA A 55 -0.38 15.34 -7.24
C ALA A 55 -1.21 16.60 -7.60
N ARG A 56 -1.48 17.47 -6.61
CA ARG A 56 -2.16 18.76 -6.87
C ARG A 56 -1.37 19.64 -7.84
N ASP A 57 -0.06 19.75 -7.66
CA ASP A 57 0.80 20.61 -8.47
C ASP A 57 0.92 20.11 -9.92
N THR A 58 0.87 18.79 -10.14
CA THR A 58 0.94 18.18 -11.49
C THR A 58 -0.42 17.97 -12.13
N GLY A 59 -1.52 18.23 -11.42
CA GLY A 59 -2.88 17.99 -11.90
C GLY A 59 -3.33 16.52 -11.82
N GLU A 60 -2.55 15.66 -11.15
CA GLU A 60 -2.90 14.27 -10.89
C GLU A 60 -3.82 14.14 -9.67
N LYS A 61 -4.69 13.13 -9.65
CA LYS A 61 -5.63 12.91 -8.54
C LYS A 61 -5.19 11.70 -7.73
N LEU A 62 -4.80 11.96 -6.49
CA LEU A 62 -4.54 10.94 -5.47
C LEU A 62 -5.49 11.12 -4.29
N TRP A 63 -5.91 10.01 -3.69
CA TRP A 63 -6.66 10.02 -2.45
C TRP A 63 -6.06 9.05 -1.45
N GLN A 64 -5.74 9.56 -0.25
CA GLN A 64 -5.19 8.73 0.81
C GLN A 64 -6.27 7.85 1.42
N LEU A 65 -6.04 6.54 1.41
CA LEU A 65 -6.83 5.54 2.12
C LEU A 65 -6.08 5.08 3.38
N PRO A 66 -6.82 4.67 4.43
CA PRO A 66 -6.19 4.32 5.71
C PRO A 66 -5.50 2.96 5.67
N LEU A 67 -4.40 2.83 6.41
CA LEU A 67 -3.81 1.53 6.79
C LEU A 67 -4.36 1.10 8.15
N VAL A 68 -5.56 0.53 8.13
CA VAL A 68 -6.26 0.06 9.34
C VAL A 68 -5.60 -1.20 9.88
N LYS A 69 -4.82 -1.10 10.95
CA LYS A 69 -3.99 -2.21 11.47
C LYS A 69 -4.82 -3.44 11.85
N GLU A 70 -6.04 -3.24 12.32
CA GLU A 70 -6.97 -4.29 12.73
C GLU A 70 -7.34 -5.22 11.56
N TYR A 71 -7.23 -4.74 10.31
CA TYR A 71 -7.49 -5.55 9.13
C TYR A 71 -6.38 -6.58 8.85
N ARG A 72 -5.27 -6.53 9.59
CA ARG A 72 -4.22 -7.57 9.55
C ARG A 72 -4.76 -8.94 9.96
N GLU A 73 -5.75 -9.01 10.85
CA GLU A 73 -6.37 -10.29 11.22
C GLU A 73 -7.04 -10.99 10.01
N LEU A 74 -7.50 -10.23 9.02
CA LEU A 74 -8.12 -10.77 7.81
C LEU A 74 -7.14 -11.56 6.92
N ILE A 75 -5.85 -11.24 7.02
CA ILE A 75 -4.78 -11.90 6.27
C ILE A 75 -4.02 -12.93 7.13
N ARG A 76 -4.52 -13.30 8.31
CA ARG A 76 -3.89 -14.30 9.16
C ARG A 76 -3.98 -15.69 8.53
N SER A 77 -2.87 -16.44 8.59
CA SER A 77 -2.79 -17.84 8.15
C SER A 77 -2.58 -18.77 9.36
N SER A 78 -3.08 -20.00 9.26
CA SER A 78 -2.86 -21.06 10.25
C SER A 78 -1.62 -21.92 9.95
N VAL A 79 -1.03 -21.76 8.76
CA VAL A 79 0.06 -22.62 8.26
C VAL A 79 1.26 -21.83 7.71
N ALA A 80 1.17 -20.50 7.72
CA ALA A 80 2.21 -19.58 7.24
C ALA A 80 2.12 -18.26 8.02
N ASP A 81 3.07 -17.35 7.81
CA ASP A 81 3.07 -16.05 8.49
C ASP A 81 1.85 -15.19 8.10
N MET A 82 1.42 -15.23 6.84
CA MET A 82 0.22 -14.56 6.36
C MET A 82 -0.36 -15.19 5.09
N LYS A 83 -1.63 -14.87 4.79
CA LYS A 83 -2.28 -15.10 3.51
C LYS A 83 -2.05 -13.89 2.60
N ASN A 84 -2.04 -14.12 1.29
CA ASN A 84 -1.95 -13.04 0.31
C ASN A 84 -3.32 -12.38 -0.01
N ILE A 85 -4.42 -12.83 0.59
CA ILE A 85 -5.78 -12.33 0.34
C ILE A 85 -6.52 -12.19 1.68
N GLY A 86 -7.24 -11.08 1.87
CA GLY A 86 -7.96 -10.72 3.11
C GLY A 86 -9.49 -10.85 3.04
N GLY A 87 -10.04 -11.48 2.00
CA GLY A 87 -11.49 -11.61 1.81
C GLY A 87 -12.10 -10.55 0.89
N SER A 88 -13.43 -10.38 0.95
CA SER A 88 -14.20 -9.57 0.01
C SER A 88 -14.26 -8.07 0.35
N HIS A 89 -14.10 -7.70 1.62
CA HIS A 89 -14.19 -6.32 2.09
C HIS A 89 -12.80 -5.75 2.39
N GLY A 90 -12.61 -4.44 2.17
CA GLY A 90 -11.34 -3.78 2.45
C GLY A 90 -10.17 -4.28 1.60
N GLY A 91 -10.44 -4.81 0.40
CA GLY A 91 -9.45 -5.46 -0.45
C GLY A 91 -8.25 -4.59 -0.82
N ALA A 92 -8.43 -3.27 -0.96
CA ALA A 92 -7.35 -2.32 -1.20
C ALA A 92 -6.46 -2.14 0.05
N ILE A 93 -7.09 -1.98 1.22
CA ILE A 93 -6.40 -1.81 2.52
C ILE A 93 -5.60 -3.07 2.87
N THR A 94 -6.23 -4.25 2.80
CA THR A 94 -5.55 -5.52 3.09
C THR A 94 -4.41 -5.82 2.13
N ALA A 95 -4.50 -5.37 0.86
CA ALA A 95 -3.39 -5.45 -0.08
C ALA A 95 -2.21 -4.58 0.32
N ALA A 96 -2.47 -3.33 0.74
CA ALA A 96 -1.45 -2.41 1.20
C ALA A 96 -0.80 -2.90 2.50
N LEU A 97 -1.58 -3.45 3.44
CA LEU A 97 -1.06 -4.07 4.66
C LEU A 97 -0.11 -5.23 4.36
N ILE A 98 -0.44 -6.10 3.40
CA ILE A 98 0.49 -7.18 2.98
C ILE A 98 1.81 -6.58 2.48
N LEU A 99 1.76 -5.55 1.63
CA LEU A 99 2.98 -4.93 1.10
C LEU A 99 3.81 -4.28 2.20
N GLN A 100 3.17 -3.60 3.16
CA GLN A 100 3.82 -2.93 4.29
C GLN A 100 4.73 -3.89 5.10
N GLU A 101 4.37 -5.17 5.21
CA GLU A 101 5.19 -6.18 5.91
C GLU A 101 6.59 -6.35 5.29
N PHE A 102 6.75 -6.07 4.00
CA PHE A 102 8.01 -6.24 3.28
C PHE A 102 8.85 -4.96 3.25
N VAL A 103 8.35 -3.85 3.81
CA VAL A 103 9.04 -2.55 3.81
C VAL A 103 9.66 -2.22 5.17
N GLY A 104 9.18 -2.85 6.24
CA GLY A 104 9.65 -2.58 7.61
C GLY A 104 9.35 -1.15 8.07
N ASP A 105 10.33 -0.51 8.70
CA ASP A 105 10.21 0.85 9.26
C ASP A 105 10.55 1.97 8.26
N ILE A 106 10.86 1.61 7.00
CA ILE A 106 11.20 2.59 5.96
C ILE A 106 9.94 3.41 5.62
N PRO A 107 10.03 4.75 5.54
CA PRO A 107 8.95 5.59 5.02
C PRO A 107 8.49 5.14 3.63
N TRP A 108 7.26 4.67 3.52
CA TRP A 108 6.75 3.97 2.36
C TRP A 108 5.40 4.49 1.88
N ALA A 109 5.19 4.49 0.56
CA ALA A 109 3.91 4.76 -0.10
C ALA A 109 3.67 3.90 -1.35
#